data_AF-A0A7X8UHZ3-F1
#
_entry.id   AF-A0A7X8UHZ3-F1
#
_cell.length_a   1.000
_cell.length_b   1.000
_cell.length_c   1.000
_cell.angle_alpha   90.00
_cell.angle_beta   90.00
_cell.angle_gamma   90.00
#
_symmetry.space_group_name_H-M   'P 1'
#
loop_
_entity.id
_entity.type
_entity.pdbx_description
1 polymer ?
#
loop_
_entity_poly.entity_id
_entity_poly.type
_entity_poly.pdbx_seq_one_letter_code
_entity_poly.pdbx_strand_id
1 'polypeptide(L)'
;MGIRTFRRALALSVLLLSLLTIGSMAAGCSSNGDEPVTTTSSGPITTQTATTGATTTSTTESLMTEWDRLLRDNSKVQHELAIYLSQGVEDDDPLMGLYRGLQARTRALTCRKALAERDLDLADAAMLEVYYAMNLGRDVAQGSTGETLADAYGIIETLGSPSRAPDESAALLDRFIESLAPLLDEATGLLASTTT
;
A
#
# COMPACT_ATOMS: atom_id res chain seq x y z
N MET A 1 11.68 -42.64 -4.63
CA MET A 1 10.83 -42.84 -5.82
C MET A 1 9.90 -41.64 -5.94
N GLY A 2 10.34 -40.53 -6.57
CA GLY A 2 9.57 -39.27 -6.55
C GLY A 2 9.96 -38.20 -7.57
N ILE A 3 10.86 -38.51 -8.52
CA ILE A 3 11.41 -37.50 -9.47
C ILE A 3 10.63 -37.48 -10.80
N ARG A 4 9.72 -38.43 -11.04
CA ARG A 4 9.03 -38.58 -12.34
C ARG A 4 7.72 -37.79 -12.45
N THR A 5 7.15 -37.30 -11.35
CA THR A 5 5.89 -36.53 -11.32
C THR A 5 6.10 -35.04 -11.61
N PHE A 6 7.29 -34.49 -11.32
CA PHE A 6 7.56 -33.05 -11.48
C PHE A 6 7.63 -32.59 -12.95
N ARG A 7 8.05 -33.48 -13.87
CA ARG A 7 8.21 -33.12 -15.30
C ARG A 7 6.90 -33.00 -16.09
N ARG A 8 5.78 -33.53 -15.57
CA ARG A 8 4.48 -33.49 -16.27
C ARG A 8 3.65 -32.25 -15.96
N ALA A 9 3.85 -31.62 -14.80
CA ALA A 9 3.13 -30.40 -14.43
C ALA A 9 3.61 -29.17 -15.23
N LEU A 10 4.90 -29.14 -15.60
CA LEU A 10 5.52 -27.97 -16.24
C LEU A 10 5.10 -27.77 -17.70
N ALA A 11 4.68 -28.84 -18.40
CA ALA A 11 4.23 -28.76 -19.79
C ALA A 11 2.81 -28.20 -19.97
N LEU A 12 1.97 -28.24 -18.92
CA LEU A 12 0.59 -27.75 -18.97
C LEU A 12 0.49 -26.24 -18.69
N SER A 13 1.36 -25.67 -17.86
CA SER A 13 1.38 -24.22 -17.58
C SER A 13 1.80 -23.38 -18.78
N VAL A 14 2.66 -23.88 -19.67
CA VAL A 14 3.12 -23.13 -20.85
C VAL A 14 2.02 -23.03 -21.92
N LEU A 15 1.12 -24.03 -22.01
CA LEU A 15 0.01 -24.03 -22.97
C LEU A 15 -1.15 -23.10 -22.55
N LEU A 16 -1.32 -22.85 -21.25
CA LEU A 16 -2.36 -21.95 -20.72
C LEU A 16 -1.96 -20.47 -20.80
N LEU A 17 -0.65 -20.17 -20.78
CA LEU A 17 -0.14 -18.80 -20.84
C LEU A 17 -0.20 -18.17 -22.25
N SER A 18 -0.33 -18.99 -23.31
CA SER A 18 -0.36 -18.53 -24.70
C SER A 18 -1.74 -18.15 -25.22
N LEU A 19 -2.83 -18.39 -24.47
CA LEU A 19 -4.21 -18.10 -24.90
C LEU A 19 -4.78 -16.76 -24.41
N LEU A 20 -4.07 -15.99 -23.58
CA LEU A 20 -4.61 -14.80 -22.92
C LEU A 20 -4.05 -13.45 -23.44
N THR A 21 -3.48 -13.41 -24.64
CA THR A 21 -2.84 -12.18 -25.21
C THR A 21 -3.55 -11.61 -26.43
N ILE A 22 -4.78 -12.01 -26.74
CA ILE A 22 -5.51 -11.49 -27.91
C ILE A 22 -6.84 -10.88 -27.47
N GLY A 23 -6.88 -9.55 -27.42
CA GLY A 23 -8.13 -8.81 -27.50
C GLY A 23 -8.22 -7.62 -26.56
N SER A 24 -7.85 -6.44 -27.06
CA SER A 24 -8.57 -5.16 -26.83
C SER A 24 -7.84 -4.02 -27.55
N MET A 25 -8.02 -3.93 -28.87
CA MET A 25 -7.88 -2.66 -29.60
C MET A 25 -9.28 -2.21 -29.98
N ALA A 26 -9.73 -1.08 -29.43
CA ALA A 26 -10.89 -0.35 -29.91
C ALA A 26 -10.70 1.15 -29.63
N ALA A 27 -11.01 1.93 -30.66
CA ALA A 27 -10.74 3.35 -30.87
C ALA A 27 -11.65 4.30 -30.08
N GLY A 28 -11.23 5.58 -30.01
CA GLY A 28 -12.12 6.71 -29.70
C GLY A 28 -11.40 8.05 -29.81
N CYS A 29 -11.53 8.73 -30.95
CA CYS A 29 -11.13 10.12 -31.19
C CYS A 29 -12.30 11.10 -30.96
N SER A 30 -11.96 12.41 -30.88
CA SER A 30 -12.82 13.61 -30.89
C SER A 30 -13.16 14.12 -29.47
N SER A 31 -13.02 15.41 -29.10
CA SER A 31 -13.24 16.64 -29.85
C SER A 31 -12.47 17.81 -29.21
N ASN A 32 -12.11 18.80 -30.04
CA ASN A 32 -11.63 20.14 -29.71
C ASN A 32 -12.57 20.94 -28.80
N GLY A 33 -11.99 21.95 -28.13
CA GLY A 33 -12.65 23.25 -27.89
C GLY A 33 -12.63 23.73 -26.44
N ASP A 34 -11.74 24.65 -26.09
CA ASP A 34 -12.04 26.07 -25.83
C ASP A 34 -11.05 26.71 -24.84
N GLU A 35 -10.53 27.87 -25.26
CA GLU A 35 -9.66 28.75 -24.48
C GLU A 35 -10.46 29.45 -23.35
N PRO A 36 -9.84 29.72 -22.19
CA PRO A 36 -10.27 30.81 -21.34
C PRO A 36 -9.35 32.03 -21.49
N VAL A 37 -9.84 32.98 -22.28
CA VAL A 37 -9.93 34.43 -22.02
C VAL A 37 -8.80 35.06 -21.19
N THR A 38 -8.01 35.87 -21.89
CA THR A 38 -7.14 36.91 -21.32
C THR A 38 -7.99 38.03 -20.68
N THR A 39 -8.12 38.05 -19.36
CA THR A 39 -8.57 39.25 -18.63
C THR A 39 -7.40 40.11 -18.23
N THR A 40 -7.16 41.14 -19.02
CA THR A 40 -6.37 42.32 -18.65
C THR A 40 -7.10 43.08 -17.55
N SER A 41 -6.51 43.16 -16.36
CA SER A 41 -6.90 44.14 -15.34
C SER A 41 -5.67 44.97 -14.97
N SER A 42 -5.69 46.22 -15.40
CA SER A 42 -4.73 47.25 -15.03
C SER A 42 -5.26 47.98 -13.79
N GLY A 43 -4.51 47.94 -12.69
CA GLY A 43 -4.80 48.69 -11.46
C GLY A 43 -3.54 48.77 -10.57
N PRO A 44 -3.38 49.84 -9.76
CA PRO A 44 -2.13 50.58 -9.69
C PRO A 44 -1.07 50.05 -8.71
N ILE A 45 0.16 50.46 -9.04
CA ILE A 45 1.43 50.29 -8.32
C ILE A 45 1.29 50.78 -6.87
N THR A 46 1.64 49.94 -5.90
CA THR A 46 2.10 50.38 -4.58
C THR A 46 3.34 49.57 -4.20
N THR A 47 4.45 50.30 -4.08
CA THR A 47 5.77 49.84 -3.69
C THR A 47 5.78 49.26 -2.28
N GLN A 48 6.13 47.98 -2.11
CA GLN A 48 6.66 47.46 -0.84
C GLN A 48 7.85 46.54 -1.09
N THR A 49 9.01 47.07 -0.70
CA THR A 49 10.22 46.49 -0.14
C THR A 49 10.40 44.97 -0.18
N ALA A 50 11.54 44.57 -0.74
CA ALA A 50 12.05 43.20 -0.77
C ALA A 50 12.07 42.50 0.60
N THR A 51 11.65 41.24 0.61
CA THR A 51 12.21 40.22 1.51
C THR A 51 12.42 38.97 0.67
N THR A 52 13.69 38.71 0.35
CA THR A 52 14.16 37.46 -0.21
C THR A 52 14.08 36.40 0.89
N GLY A 53 13.09 35.54 0.79
CA GLY A 53 12.96 34.31 1.57
C GLY A 53 12.27 33.28 0.69
N ALA A 54 13.04 32.64 -0.18
CA ALA A 54 12.56 31.50 -0.94
C ALA A 54 12.14 30.40 0.04
N THR A 55 10.84 30.08 0.07
CA THR A 55 10.33 28.79 0.53
C THR A 55 9.40 28.27 -0.56
N THR A 56 10.00 27.73 -1.62
CA THR A 56 9.30 26.89 -2.59
C THR A 56 9.35 25.44 -2.10
N THR A 57 8.57 25.13 -1.08
CA THR A 57 8.19 23.75 -0.76
C THR A 57 6.84 23.80 -0.04
N SER A 58 5.91 22.90 -0.41
CA SER A 58 4.64 22.62 0.30
C SER A 58 3.33 23.12 -0.32
N THR A 59 3.18 23.14 -1.65
CA THR A 59 1.84 23.06 -2.26
C THR A 59 1.33 21.62 -2.34
N THR A 60 2.23 20.64 -2.50
CA THR A 60 1.87 19.21 -2.66
C THR A 60 1.37 18.57 -1.37
N GLU A 61 1.96 18.86 -0.20
CA GLU A 61 1.51 18.27 1.07
C GLU A 61 0.12 18.73 1.51
N SER A 62 -0.29 19.94 1.09
CA SER A 62 -1.61 20.50 1.37
C SER A 62 -2.74 19.79 0.59
N LEU A 63 -2.41 19.08 -0.49
CA LEU A 63 -3.36 18.35 -1.33
C LEU A 63 -3.51 16.88 -0.96
N MET A 64 -2.64 16.34 -0.09
CA MET A 64 -2.67 14.92 0.27
C MET A 64 -3.68 14.67 1.39
N THR A 65 -4.52 13.65 1.20
CA THR A 65 -5.40 13.18 2.28
C THR A 65 -4.58 12.54 3.40
N GLU A 66 -5.17 12.38 4.58
CA GLU A 66 -4.54 11.65 5.69
C GLU A 66 -4.14 10.23 5.29
N TRP A 67 -5.02 9.53 4.55
CA TRP A 67 -4.74 8.19 4.04
C TRP A 67 -3.55 8.15 3.09
N ASP A 68 -3.41 9.16 2.22
CA ASP A 68 -2.26 9.26 1.31
C ASP A 68 -0.95 9.46 2.07
N ARG A 69 -0.99 10.24 3.16
CA ARG A 69 0.16 10.45 4.03
C ARG A 69 0.58 9.13 4.70
N LEU A 70 -0.37 8.44 5.34
CA LEU A 70 -0.10 7.16 6.00
C LEU A 70 0.39 6.09 5.02
N LEU A 71 -0.19 6.01 3.82
CA LEU A 71 0.24 5.10 2.77
C LEU A 71 1.67 5.39 2.31
N ARG A 72 1.99 6.66 2.05
CA ARG A 72 3.33 7.08 1.65
C ARG A 72 4.37 6.73 2.71
N ASP A 73 4.09 7.09 3.96
CA ASP A 73 5.03 6.90 5.06
C ASP A 73 5.26 5.40 5.34
N ASN A 74 4.20 4.58 5.32
CA ASN A 74 4.32 3.12 5.44
C ASN A 74 5.06 2.49 4.24
N SER A 75 4.71 2.89 3.03
CA SER A 75 5.32 2.34 1.80
C SER A 75 6.81 2.67 1.70
N LYS A 76 7.22 3.83 2.21
CA LYS A 76 8.63 4.22 2.28
C LYS A 76 9.42 3.24 3.17
N VAL A 77 8.98 3.04 4.41
CA VAL A 77 9.65 2.11 5.35
C VAL A 77 9.62 0.68 4.81
N GLN A 78 8.48 0.25 4.25
CA GLN A 78 8.35 -1.06 3.62
C GLN A 78 9.34 -1.26 2.46
N HIS A 79 9.55 -0.24 1.63
CA HIS A 79 10.49 -0.29 0.51
C HIS A 79 11.94 -0.34 0.99
N GLU A 80 12.33 0.48 1.96
CA GLU A 80 13.66 0.47 2.54
C GLU A 80 13.97 -0.88 3.20
N LEU A 81 13.00 -1.46 3.92
CA LEU A 81 13.11 -2.81 4.48
C LEU A 81 13.26 -3.86 3.36
N ALA A 82 12.51 -3.77 2.27
CA ALA A 82 12.65 -4.69 1.15
C ALA A 82 14.07 -4.65 0.54
N ILE A 83 14.67 -3.45 0.41
CA ILE A 83 16.05 -3.30 -0.05
C ILE A 83 17.01 -3.97 0.94
N TYR A 84 16.83 -3.73 2.24
CA TYR A 84 17.65 -4.36 3.28
C TYR A 84 17.59 -5.89 3.20
N LEU A 85 16.39 -6.47 3.12
CA LEU A 85 16.19 -7.93 3.05
C LEU A 85 16.75 -8.55 1.76
N SER A 86 16.79 -7.79 0.65
CA SER A 86 17.37 -8.27 -0.61
C SER A 86 18.88 -8.57 -0.54
N GLN A 87 19.56 -8.19 0.54
CA GLN A 87 21.01 -8.39 0.74
C GLN A 87 21.39 -9.80 1.20
N GLY A 88 20.49 -10.78 1.08
CA GLY A 88 20.77 -12.19 1.35
C GLY A 88 19.97 -12.80 2.50
N VAL A 89 18.85 -12.18 2.88
CA VAL A 89 17.92 -12.76 3.85
C VAL A 89 17.12 -13.87 3.19
N GLU A 90 17.00 -15.02 3.87
CA GLU A 90 16.22 -16.17 3.39
C GLU A 90 14.71 -15.92 3.54
N ASP A 91 13.89 -16.60 2.73
CA ASP A 91 12.44 -16.37 2.71
C ASP A 91 11.73 -16.75 4.03
N ASP A 92 12.35 -17.60 4.86
CA ASP A 92 11.88 -18.04 6.18
C ASP A 92 12.47 -17.26 7.36
N ASP A 93 13.25 -16.22 7.09
CA ASP A 93 13.78 -15.34 8.12
C ASP A 93 12.65 -14.60 8.85
N PRO A 94 12.69 -14.48 10.21
CA PRO A 94 11.68 -13.76 10.97
C PRO A 94 11.44 -12.31 10.51
N LEU A 95 12.44 -11.64 9.93
CA LEU A 95 12.31 -10.29 9.38
C LEU A 95 11.41 -10.24 8.14
N MET A 96 11.24 -11.36 7.42
CA MET A 96 10.21 -11.46 6.40
C MET A 96 8.81 -11.32 7.01
N GLY A 97 8.61 -11.78 8.25
CA GLY A 97 7.37 -11.56 9.01
C GLY A 97 7.07 -10.09 9.22
N LEU A 98 8.08 -9.30 9.60
CA LEU A 98 7.97 -7.85 9.75
C LEU A 98 7.59 -7.18 8.43
N TYR A 99 8.27 -7.55 7.33
CA TYR A 99 7.94 -7.03 5.99
C TYR A 99 6.51 -7.37 5.56
N ARG A 100 6.05 -8.60 5.80
CA ARG A 100 4.66 -9.02 5.50
C ARG A 100 3.65 -8.29 6.37
N GLY A 101 3.97 -8.00 7.63
CA GLY A 101 3.16 -7.15 8.50
C GLY A 101 2.98 -5.73 7.94
N LEU A 102 4.07 -5.09 7.51
CA LEU A 102 3.99 -3.78 6.85
C LEU A 102 3.22 -3.84 5.53
N GLN A 103 3.33 -4.94 4.78
CA GLN A 103 2.53 -5.18 3.59
C GLN A 103 1.04 -5.23 3.92
N ALA A 104 0.65 -6.00 4.94
CA ALA A 104 -0.73 -6.05 5.41
C ALA A 104 -1.24 -4.67 5.83
N ARG A 105 -0.42 -3.87 6.52
CA ARG A 105 -0.76 -2.48 6.88
C ARG A 105 -0.99 -1.59 5.66
N THR A 106 -0.15 -1.66 4.63
CA THR A 106 -0.35 -0.94 3.37
C THR A 106 -1.71 -1.31 2.75
N ARG A 107 -2.03 -2.61 2.66
CA ARG A 107 -3.29 -3.08 2.07
C ARG A 107 -4.51 -2.67 2.89
N ALA A 108 -4.40 -2.67 4.22
CA ALA A 108 -5.48 -2.21 5.09
C ALA A 108 -5.73 -0.70 4.97
N LEU A 109 -4.67 0.10 4.84
CA LEU A 109 -4.78 1.53 4.55
C LEU A 109 -5.47 1.77 3.19
N THR A 110 -5.10 1.01 2.16
CA THR A 110 -5.79 1.04 0.86
C THR A 110 -7.27 0.68 1.00
N CYS A 111 -7.59 -0.39 1.75
CA CYS A 111 -8.96 -0.78 2.03
C CYS A 111 -9.74 0.33 2.75
N ARG A 112 -9.15 0.99 3.76
CA ARG A 112 -9.80 2.09 4.49
C ARG A 112 -10.04 3.31 3.64
N LYS A 113 -9.09 3.65 2.78
CA LYS A 113 -9.22 4.72 1.81
C LYS A 113 -10.37 4.42 0.83
N ALA A 114 -10.40 3.20 0.27
CA ALA A 114 -11.45 2.77 -0.65
C ALA A 114 -12.85 2.84 -0.01
N LEU A 115 -13.00 2.42 1.25
CA LEU A 115 -14.23 2.57 2.02
C LEU A 115 -14.65 4.04 2.18
N ALA A 116 -13.70 4.94 2.46
CA ALA A 116 -13.96 6.37 2.58
C ALA A 116 -14.39 6.99 1.24
N GLU A 117 -13.86 6.49 0.13
CA GLU A 117 -14.18 6.92 -1.25
C GLU A 117 -15.40 6.20 -1.84
N ARG A 118 -16.02 5.27 -1.10
CA ARG A 118 -17.13 4.41 -1.53
C ARG A 118 -16.79 3.49 -2.71
N ASP A 119 -15.51 3.19 -2.93
CA ASP A 119 -15.05 2.16 -3.87
C ASP A 119 -15.06 0.79 -3.18
N LEU A 120 -16.24 0.15 -3.15
CA LEU A 120 -16.44 -1.09 -2.40
C LEU A 120 -15.76 -2.31 -3.06
N ASP A 121 -15.61 -2.31 -4.38
CA ASP A 121 -14.93 -3.39 -5.10
C ASP A 121 -13.44 -3.38 -4.79
N LEU A 122 -12.83 -2.18 -4.77
CA LEU A 122 -11.43 -2.03 -4.35
C LEU A 122 -11.25 -2.38 -2.87
N ALA A 123 -12.19 -2.00 -1.99
CA ALA A 123 -12.13 -2.36 -0.58
C ALA A 123 -12.13 -3.89 -0.39
N ASP A 124 -13.02 -4.61 -1.07
CA ASP A 124 -13.08 -6.07 -1.00
C ASP A 124 -11.79 -6.72 -1.53
N ALA A 125 -11.26 -6.24 -2.67
CA ALA A 125 -10.01 -6.74 -3.22
C ALA A 125 -8.82 -6.49 -2.28
N ALA A 126 -8.70 -5.27 -1.73
CA ALA A 126 -7.63 -4.93 -0.80
C ALA A 126 -7.70 -5.77 0.49
N MET A 127 -8.90 -6.07 0.99
CA MET A 127 -9.07 -6.90 2.19
C MET A 127 -8.59 -8.35 1.97
N LEU A 128 -8.78 -8.92 0.78
CA LEU A 128 -8.22 -10.23 0.44
C LEU A 128 -6.69 -10.22 0.51
N GLU A 129 -6.06 -9.13 0.04
CA GLU A 129 -4.61 -8.97 0.13
C GLU A 129 -4.13 -8.77 1.59
N VAL A 130 -4.94 -8.15 2.45
CA VAL A 130 -4.66 -8.08 3.89
C VAL A 130 -4.59 -9.48 4.49
N TYR A 131 -5.62 -10.32 4.28
CA TYR A 131 -5.62 -11.69 4.80
C TYR A 131 -4.45 -12.51 4.25
N TYR A 132 -4.16 -12.38 2.96
CA TYR A 132 -3.04 -13.06 2.34
C TYR A 132 -1.69 -12.67 2.98
N ALA A 133 -1.42 -11.37 3.11
CA ALA A 133 -0.18 -10.89 3.71
C ALA A 133 -0.06 -11.27 5.19
N MET A 134 -1.16 -11.22 5.96
CA MET A 134 -1.19 -11.63 7.36
C MET A 134 -0.90 -13.12 7.53
N ASN A 135 -1.48 -13.97 6.68
CA ASN A 135 -1.24 -15.41 6.74
C ASN A 135 0.23 -15.72 6.46
N LEU A 136 0.81 -15.13 5.40
CA LEU A 136 2.25 -15.28 5.13
C LEU A 136 3.13 -14.75 6.25
N GLY A 137 2.78 -13.60 6.83
CA GLY A 137 3.56 -13.00 7.91
C GLY A 137 3.55 -13.87 9.17
N ARG A 138 2.39 -14.42 9.55
CA ARG A 138 2.25 -15.29 10.73
C ARG A 138 3.01 -16.61 10.61
N ASP A 139 3.24 -17.10 9.40
CA ASP A 139 3.98 -18.36 9.19
C ASP A 139 5.48 -18.23 9.49
N VAL A 140 6.04 -17.02 9.38
CA VAL A 140 7.49 -16.78 9.52
C VAL A 140 7.84 -15.85 10.69
N ALA A 141 6.92 -14.99 11.14
CA ALA A 141 7.16 -14.04 12.21
C ALA A 141 7.40 -14.74 13.56
N GLN A 142 8.34 -14.21 14.33
CA GLN A 142 8.68 -14.69 15.67
C GLN A 142 8.76 -13.51 16.64
N GLY A 143 8.86 -13.81 17.95
CA GLY A 143 9.00 -12.80 19.00
C GLY A 143 7.87 -11.76 19.01
N SER A 144 8.22 -10.50 19.30
CA SER A 144 7.28 -9.38 19.40
C SER A 144 6.53 -9.11 18.09
N THR A 145 7.18 -9.29 16.94
CA THR A 145 6.53 -9.18 15.63
C THR A 145 5.42 -10.22 15.50
N GLY A 146 5.69 -11.47 15.86
CA GLY A 146 4.71 -12.55 15.82
C GLY A 146 3.50 -12.29 16.73
N GLU A 147 3.74 -11.81 17.94
CA GLU A 147 2.69 -11.41 18.89
C GLU A 147 1.83 -10.27 18.32
N THR A 148 2.46 -9.22 17.79
CA THR A 148 1.76 -8.08 17.18
C THR A 148 0.88 -8.53 16.00
N LEU A 149 1.38 -9.42 15.14
CA LEU A 149 0.60 -9.95 14.02
C LEU A 149 -0.57 -10.84 14.47
N ALA A 150 -0.39 -11.63 15.52
CA ALA A 150 -1.45 -12.47 16.06
C ALA A 150 -2.59 -11.60 16.64
N ASP A 151 -2.23 -10.59 17.43
CA ASP A 151 -3.19 -9.65 18.03
C ASP A 151 -3.93 -8.86 16.96
N ALA A 152 -3.22 -8.34 15.96
CA ALA A 152 -3.81 -7.63 14.83
C ALA A 152 -4.78 -8.54 14.05
N TYR A 153 -4.40 -9.78 13.76
CA TYR A 153 -5.27 -10.70 13.04
C TYR A 153 -6.59 -10.97 13.78
N GLY A 154 -6.54 -11.09 15.12
CA GLY A 154 -7.73 -11.27 15.94
C GLY A 154 -8.77 -10.15 15.81
N ILE A 155 -8.37 -8.95 15.37
CA ILE A 155 -9.29 -7.82 15.13
C ILE A 155 -10.11 -8.03 13.85
N ILE A 156 -9.51 -8.60 12.81
CA ILE A 156 -10.09 -8.66 11.46
C ILE A 156 -10.60 -10.04 11.08
N GLU A 157 -10.36 -11.08 11.89
CA GLU A 157 -10.71 -12.47 11.57
C GLU A 157 -12.17 -12.66 11.12
N THR A 158 -13.10 -11.89 11.69
CA THR A 158 -14.54 -12.01 11.41
C THR A 158 -15.06 -10.98 10.40
N LEU A 159 -14.22 -10.08 9.89
CA LEU A 159 -14.65 -8.94 9.06
C LEU A 159 -15.24 -9.41 7.73
N GLY A 160 -14.66 -10.44 7.12
CA GLY A 160 -15.12 -10.94 5.81
C GLY A 160 -14.93 -9.91 4.69
N SER A 161 -16.00 -9.62 3.95
CA SER A 161 -16.01 -8.64 2.84
C SER A 161 -16.47 -7.26 3.33
N PRO A 162 -15.62 -6.22 3.26
CA PRO A 162 -15.97 -4.86 3.66
C PRO A 162 -17.27 -4.31 3.07
N SER A 163 -17.60 -4.68 1.83
CA SER A 163 -18.83 -4.25 1.15
C SER A 163 -20.13 -4.64 1.88
N ARG A 164 -20.11 -5.67 2.73
CA ARG A 164 -21.30 -6.15 3.48
C ARG A 164 -21.61 -5.30 4.70
N ALA A 165 -20.61 -4.68 5.30
CA ALA A 165 -20.76 -3.84 6.49
C ALA A 165 -19.70 -2.72 6.46
N PRO A 166 -19.83 -1.71 5.59
CA PRO A 166 -18.75 -0.74 5.33
C PRO A 166 -18.31 0.04 6.57
N ASP A 167 -19.26 0.51 7.39
CA ASP A 167 -18.96 1.35 8.56
C ASP A 167 -18.33 0.53 9.70
N GLU A 168 -18.81 -0.71 9.92
CA GLU A 168 -18.21 -1.64 10.88
C GLU A 168 -16.81 -2.07 10.44
N SER A 169 -16.65 -2.40 9.16
CA SER A 169 -15.37 -2.76 8.56
C SER A 169 -14.38 -1.60 8.67
N ALA A 170 -14.84 -0.37 8.48
CA ALA A 170 -14.00 0.80 8.64
C ALA A 170 -13.44 0.91 10.08
N ALA A 171 -14.30 0.75 11.09
CA ALA A 171 -13.89 0.81 12.48
C ALA A 171 -12.93 -0.33 12.88
N LEU A 172 -13.16 -1.55 12.38
CA LEU A 172 -12.26 -2.68 12.63
C LEU A 172 -10.90 -2.49 11.95
N LEU A 173 -10.89 -2.00 10.71
CA LEU A 173 -9.66 -1.69 10.00
C LEU A 173 -8.86 -0.58 10.68
N ASP A 174 -9.50 0.44 11.26
CA ASP A 174 -8.79 1.47 12.04
C ASP A 174 -8.05 0.84 13.22
N ARG A 175 -8.71 -0.05 13.97
CA ARG A 175 -8.09 -0.77 15.09
C ARG A 175 -6.97 -1.69 14.61
N PHE A 176 -7.15 -2.36 13.48
CA PHE A 176 -6.14 -3.21 12.86
C PHE A 176 -4.90 -2.40 12.46
N ILE A 177 -5.07 -1.28 11.75
CA ILE A 177 -3.99 -0.41 11.30
C ILE A 177 -3.19 0.13 12.49
N GLU A 178 -3.89 0.51 13.56
CA GLU A 178 -3.28 0.97 14.81
C GLU A 178 -2.50 -0.14 15.51
N SER A 179 -3.05 -1.36 15.57
CA SER A 179 -2.35 -2.51 16.18
C SER A 179 -1.05 -2.88 15.45
N LEU A 180 -0.92 -2.54 14.17
CA LEU A 180 0.30 -2.74 13.38
C LEU A 180 1.29 -1.58 13.45
N ALA A 181 0.98 -0.48 14.15
CA ALA A 181 1.89 0.65 14.31
C ALA A 181 3.26 0.27 14.90
N PRO A 182 3.37 -0.63 15.91
CA PRO A 182 4.66 -1.06 16.45
C PRO A 182 5.61 -1.67 15.41
N LEU A 183 5.08 -2.31 14.36
CA LEU A 183 5.90 -2.88 13.29
C LEU A 183 6.59 -1.79 12.45
N LEU A 184 5.93 -0.65 12.28
CA LEU A 184 6.51 0.49 11.59
C LEU A 184 7.67 1.08 12.40
N ASP A 185 7.49 1.20 13.72
CA ASP A 185 8.52 1.69 14.63
C ASP A 185 9.71 0.72 14.70
N GLU A 186 9.43 -0.58 14.79
CA GLU A 186 10.45 -1.64 14.80
C GLU A 186 11.28 -1.61 13.50
N ALA A 187 10.62 -1.57 12.33
CA ALA A 187 11.31 -1.51 11.05
C ALA A 187 12.13 -0.21 10.88
N THR A 188 11.60 0.92 11.35
CA THR A 188 12.31 2.21 11.31
C THR A 188 13.56 2.18 12.21
N GLY A 189 13.46 1.61 13.42
CA GLY A 189 14.59 1.44 14.33
C GLY A 189 15.67 0.50 13.77
N LEU A 190 15.26 -0.59 13.12
CA LEU A 190 16.16 -1.52 12.44
C LEU A 190 16.94 -0.79 11.32
N LEU A 191 16.23 -0.10 10.43
CA LEU A 191 16.84 0.61 9.29
C LEU A 191 17.80 1.72 9.75
N ALA A 192 17.44 2.48 10.79
CA ALA A 192 18.32 3.50 11.36
C ALA A 192 19.63 2.90 11.90
N SER A 193 19.57 1.72 12.53
CA SER A 193 20.73 1.02 13.11
C SER A 193 21.70 0.47 12.06
N THR A 194 21.25 0.29 10.81
CA THR A 194 22.10 -0.21 9.71
C THR A 194 22.90 0.88 8.99
N THR A 195 22.58 2.15 9.25
CA THR A 195 23.21 3.32 8.59
C THR A 195 24.36 3.93 9.41
N THR A 196 24.52 3.50 10.68
CA THR A 196 25.59 3.94 11.60
C THR A 196 26.72 2.94 11.70
#